data_AF-A0A966C793-F1
#
_entry.id   AF-A0A966C793-F1
#
_cell.length_a   1.000
_cell.length_b   1.000
_cell.length_c   1.000
_cell.angle_alpha   90.00
_cell.angle_beta   90.00
_cell.angle_gamma   90.00
#
_symmetry.space_group_name_H-M   'P 1'
#
loop_
_entity.id
_entity.type
_entity.pdbx_description
1 polymer ?
#
loop_
_entity_poly.entity_id
_entity_poly.type
_entity_poly.pdbx_seq_one_letter_code
_entity_poly.pdbx_strand_id
1 'polypeptide(L)'
;LEPFDIWYADFKPKAGVSEDELDRITQARYPTAAAFQHDVPKILRKLGFSPDKADWLAARIVVDASRGAGHAMGAVRREDKAHLRTRVSAGGMKYKGYNIALHELGHTVEQTFSLASVDHWFLNGPPNTAFTEALAFTFQARDLEVLGVTADTSDSRRNEALGTLWAAYEIGGVALMDMMVWNWLYAHADASPAQLREAVLAAAREVWNQYFEPVLGSKDCELLAIYSHTVTNPLYLSDYPLGHIIAYQIGARLSAGEFGREFERMATIGAVTPDLWMRTAVGVPISPEALIAGARAALAAAQ
;
A
#
# COMPACT_ATOMS: atom_id res chain seq x y z
N LEU A 1 -10.45 19.58 15.09
CA LEU A 1 -10.41 18.65 13.95
C LEU A 1 -11.80 18.62 13.38
N GLU A 2 -11.89 18.61 12.06
CA GLU A 2 -13.10 18.48 11.26
C GLU A 2 -13.11 17.11 10.59
N PRO A 3 -14.26 16.62 10.07
CA PRO A 3 -14.33 15.31 9.45
C PRO A 3 -13.33 15.05 8.32
N PHE A 4 -13.00 16.08 7.52
CA PHE A 4 -12.04 15.96 6.43
C PHE A 4 -10.58 15.83 6.89
N ASP A 5 -10.29 16.09 8.17
CA ASP A 5 -8.95 15.89 8.74
C ASP A 5 -8.59 14.39 8.82
N ILE A 6 -9.55 13.48 8.58
CA ILE A 6 -9.26 12.06 8.37
C ILE A 6 -8.22 11.84 7.25
N TRP A 7 -8.11 12.75 6.29
CA TRP A 7 -7.09 12.73 5.23
C TRP A 7 -5.93 13.70 5.46
N TYR A 8 -5.62 14.00 6.71
CA TYR A 8 -4.47 14.84 7.09
C TYR A 8 -3.17 14.32 6.45
N ALA A 9 -2.52 15.18 5.67
CA ALA A 9 -1.39 14.80 4.81
C ALA A 9 0.01 15.01 5.45
N ASP A 10 0.07 15.66 6.61
CA ASP A 10 1.31 16.19 7.18
C ASP A 10 2.09 15.18 8.04
N PHE A 11 1.56 13.97 8.25
CA PHE A 11 2.35 12.84 8.76
C PHE A 11 3.31 12.25 7.72
N LYS A 12 3.27 12.68 6.45
CA LYS A 12 4.23 12.19 5.46
C LYS A 12 5.62 12.74 5.76
N PRO A 13 6.69 11.93 5.67
CA PRO A 13 8.06 12.42 5.78
C PRO A 13 8.28 13.55 4.77
N LYS A 14 8.35 14.80 5.24
CA LYS A 14 8.76 15.93 4.42
C LYS A 14 10.28 16.00 4.49
N ALA A 15 10.95 15.73 3.38
CA ALA A 15 12.40 15.98 3.27
C ALA A 15 12.76 17.48 3.23
N GLY A 16 11.89 18.37 3.73
CA GLY A 16 11.95 19.82 3.50
C GLY A 16 11.69 20.24 2.05
N VAL A 17 11.27 19.31 1.19
CA VAL A 17 11.02 19.53 -0.24
C VAL A 17 9.52 19.70 -0.47
N SER A 18 9.12 20.74 -1.22
CA SER A 18 7.71 20.96 -1.58
C SER A 18 7.24 19.94 -2.62
N GLU A 19 5.93 19.68 -2.67
CA GLU A 19 5.34 18.81 -3.69
C GLU A 19 5.63 19.31 -5.12
N ASP A 20 5.61 20.63 -5.34
CA ASP A 20 5.99 21.23 -6.63
C ASP A 20 7.44 20.91 -7.02
N GLU A 21 8.36 20.87 -6.06
CA GLU A 21 9.75 20.50 -6.33
C GLU A 21 9.89 19.01 -6.61
N LEU A 22 9.17 18.16 -5.89
CA LEU A 22 9.11 16.74 -6.19
C LEU A 22 8.51 16.48 -7.58
N ASP A 23 7.45 17.21 -7.96
CA ASP A 23 6.86 17.19 -9.30
C ASP A 23 7.91 17.53 -10.36
N ARG A 24 8.71 18.60 -10.17
CA ARG A 24 9.79 18.97 -11.09
C ARG A 24 10.85 17.86 -11.22
N ILE A 25 11.29 17.30 -10.09
CA ILE A 25 12.29 16.22 -10.07
C ILE A 25 11.78 14.98 -10.81
N THR A 26 10.56 14.53 -10.52
CA THR A 26 10.01 13.31 -11.12
C THR A 26 9.66 13.50 -12.59
N GLN A 27 9.16 14.68 -13.00
CA GLN A 27 8.88 14.97 -14.41
C GLN A 27 10.16 15.04 -15.24
N ALA A 28 11.23 15.64 -14.70
CA ALA A 28 12.52 15.68 -15.37
C ALA A 28 13.14 14.28 -15.52
N ARG A 29 12.98 13.42 -14.50
CA ARG A 29 13.52 12.05 -14.52
C ARG A 29 12.68 11.08 -15.36
N TYR A 30 11.36 11.23 -15.32
CA TYR A 30 10.39 10.34 -15.95
C TYR A 30 9.41 11.11 -16.86
N PRO A 31 9.91 11.68 -17.97
CA PRO A 31 9.05 12.37 -18.94
C PRO A 31 8.09 11.43 -19.67
N THR A 32 8.40 10.12 -19.69
CA THR A 32 7.60 9.08 -20.36
C THR A 32 7.56 7.78 -19.54
N ALA A 33 6.59 6.91 -19.80
CA ALA A 33 6.56 5.55 -19.24
C ALA A 33 7.83 4.75 -19.61
N ALA A 34 8.36 4.94 -20.82
CA ALA A 34 9.59 4.30 -21.26
C ALA A 34 10.83 4.76 -20.46
N ALA A 35 10.87 6.04 -20.03
CA ALA A 35 11.92 6.53 -19.15
C ALA A 35 11.86 5.84 -17.78
N PHE A 36 10.67 5.63 -17.23
CA PHE A 36 10.48 4.88 -15.99
C PHE A 36 10.86 3.40 -16.15
N GLN A 37 10.40 2.73 -17.23
CA GLN A 37 10.79 1.36 -17.58
C GLN A 37 12.30 1.15 -17.59
N HIS A 38 13.03 2.06 -18.23
CA HIS A 38 14.50 1.98 -18.33
C HIS A 38 15.19 2.17 -16.97
N ASP A 39 14.54 2.86 -16.03
CA ASP A 39 15.08 3.11 -14.69
C ASP A 39 14.77 1.99 -13.68
N VAL A 40 13.82 1.09 -13.98
CA VAL A 40 13.44 -0.04 -13.10
C VAL A 40 14.65 -0.82 -12.58
N PRO A 41 15.61 -1.28 -13.40
CA PRO A 41 16.80 -1.97 -12.88
C PRO A 41 17.61 -1.14 -11.87
N LYS A 42 17.69 0.19 -12.07
CA LYS A 42 18.42 1.07 -11.16
C LYS A 42 17.66 1.28 -9.86
N ILE A 43 16.33 1.42 -9.93
CA ILE A 43 15.44 1.49 -8.76
C ILE A 43 15.61 0.23 -7.91
N LEU A 44 15.52 -0.96 -8.51
CA LEU A 44 15.67 -2.23 -7.81
C LEU A 44 17.06 -2.37 -7.16
N ARG A 45 18.14 -2.00 -7.85
CA ARG A 45 19.49 -2.02 -7.25
C ARG A 45 19.62 -1.06 -6.07
N LYS A 46 19.02 0.14 -6.14
CA LYS A 46 18.99 1.08 -5.00
C LYS A 46 18.25 0.49 -3.80
N LEU A 47 17.18 -0.26 -4.06
CA LEU A 47 16.45 -1.01 -3.03
C LEU A 47 17.21 -2.27 -2.56
N GLY A 48 18.47 -2.49 -2.96
CA GLY A 48 19.30 -3.57 -2.44
C GLY A 48 19.02 -4.95 -3.08
N PHE A 49 18.34 -5.01 -4.22
CA PHE A 49 18.35 -6.23 -5.04
C PHE A 49 19.73 -6.41 -5.69
N SER A 50 20.21 -7.65 -5.77
CA SER A 50 21.46 -7.94 -6.49
C SER A 50 21.34 -7.54 -7.96
N PRO A 51 22.44 -7.21 -8.66
CA PRO A 51 22.40 -6.86 -10.08
C PRO A 51 21.65 -7.89 -10.93
N ASP A 52 21.93 -9.18 -10.70
CA ASP A 52 21.29 -10.28 -11.43
C ASP A 52 19.78 -10.35 -11.18
N LYS A 53 19.33 -10.15 -9.93
CA LYS A 53 17.91 -10.17 -9.58
C LYS A 53 17.18 -8.93 -10.11
N ALA A 54 17.81 -7.77 -10.04
CA ALA A 54 17.27 -6.53 -10.60
C ALA A 54 17.06 -6.65 -12.12
N ASP A 55 18.02 -7.21 -12.86
CA ASP A 55 17.90 -7.42 -14.30
C ASP A 55 16.87 -8.52 -14.64
N TRP A 56 16.82 -9.59 -13.83
CA TRP A 56 15.85 -10.68 -13.99
C TRP A 56 14.39 -10.20 -13.79
N LEU A 57 14.16 -9.34 -12.78
CA LEU A 57 12.86 -8.69 -12.52
C LEU A 57 12.50 -7.72 -13.65
N ALA A 58 13.43 -6.84 -14.02
CA ALA A 58 13.19 -5.84 -15.07
C ALA A 58 12.86 -6.47 -16.44
N ALA A 59 13.41 -7.64 -16.75
CA ALA A 59 13.06 -8.39 -17.96
C ALA A 59 11.61 -8.91 -17.96
N ARG A 60 11.01 -9.07 -16.78
CA ARG A 60 9.67 -9.63 -16.52
C ARG A 60 8.60 -8.59 -16.19
N ILE A 61 8.98 -7.32 -16.06
CA ILE A 61 8.05 -6.23 -15.74
C ILE A 61 7.96 -5.26 -16.92
N VAL A 62 6.74 -4.94 -17.33
CA VAL A 62 6.43 -3.94 -18.35
C VAL A 62 5.72 -2.75 -17.70
N VAL A 63 6.16 -1.54 -18.01
CA VAL A 63 5.55 -0.29 -17.54
C VAL A 63 4.61 0.23 -18.61
N ASP A 64 3.32 0.29 -18.27
CA ASP A 64 2.27 0.85 -19.12
C ASP A 64 1.72 2.16 -18.57
N ALA A 65 1.40 3.10 -19.47
CA ALA A 65 0.63 4.27 -19.08
C ALA A 65 -0.81 3.88 -18.72
N SER A 66 -1.28 4.32 -17.55
CA SER A 66 -2.68 4.16 -17.14
C SER A 66 -3.49 5.43 -17.40
N ARG A 67 -4.79 5.25 -17.66
CA ARG A 67 -5.77 6.37 -17.68
C ARG A 67 -6.27 6.73 -16.27
N GLY A 68 -6.25 5.75 -15.35
CA GLY A 68 -6.73 5.85 -13.98
C GLY A 68 -5.61 6.14 -12.96
N ALA A 69 -5.80 5.68 -11.72
CA ALA A 69 -4.83 5.89 -10.63
C ALA A 69 -3.52 5.12 -10.84
N GLY A 70 -3.58 3.93 -11.41
CA GLY A 70 -2.48 2.95 -11.46
C GLY A 70 -3.02 1.58 -11.05
N HIS A 71 -2.36 0.51 -11.47
CA HIS A 71 -2.63 -0.86 -10.98
C HIS A 71 -1.55 -1.83 -11.50
N ALA A 72 -1.19 -2.83 -10.69
CA ALA A 72 -0.36 -3.95 -11.08
C ALA A 72 -1.21 -5.11 -11.62
N MET A 73 -0.89 -5.58 -12.83
CA MET A 73 -1.53 -6.73 -13.45
C MET A 73 -0.52 -7.86 -13.57
N GLY A 74 -0.59 -8.80 -12.62
CA GLY A 74 0.32 -9.94 -12.53
C GLY A 74 0.19 -10.91 -13.71
N ALA A 75 1.31 -11.56 -14.03
CA ALA A 75 1.33 -12.66 -14.98
C ALA A 75 0.69 -13.92 -14.36
N VAL A 76 0.18 -14.82 -15.21
CA VAL A 76 -0.33 -16.14 -14.78
C VAL A 76 0.60 -17.27 -15.25
N ARG A 77 1.30 -17.07 -16.37
CA ARG A 77 2.33 -17.99 -16.87
C ARG A 77 3.71 -17.43 -16.53
N ARG A 78 4.66 -18.32 -16.25
CA ARG A 78 6.03 -17.94 -15.86
C ARG A 78 6.81 -17.24 -16.98
N GLU A 79 6.38 -17.42 -18.22
CA GLU A 79 6.94 -16.80 -19.42
C GLU A 79 6.34 -15.43 -19.74
N ASP A 80 5.16 -15.14 -19.19
CA ASP A 80 4.47 -13.86 -19.38
C ASP A 80 5.08 -12.78 -18.47
N LYS A 81 4.83 -11.51 -18.82
CA LYS A 81 5.33 -10.36 -18.06
C LYS A 81 4.24 -9.79 -17.16
N ALA A 82 4.63 -9.33 -15.97
CA ALA A 82 3.76 -8.53 -15.11
C ALA A 82 3.71 -7.09 -15.65
N HIS A 83 2.54 -6.47 -15.55
CA HIS A 83 2.30 -5.12 -16.07
C HIS A 83 2.12 -4.13 -14.92
N LEU A 84 3.11 -3.25 -14.76
CA LEU A 84 3.05 -2.10 -13.86
C LEU A 84 2.36 -0.97 -14.60
N ARG A 85 1.12 -0.64 -14.22
CA ARG A 85 0.38 0.46 -14.85
C ARG A 85 0.43 1.69 -13.96
N THR A 86 0.93 2.80 -14.48
CA THR A 86 0.99 4.06 -13.73
C THR A 86 0.65 5.27 -14.59
N ARG A 87 0.17 6.33 -13.97
CA ARG A 87 -0.26 7.55 -14.67
C ARG A 87 0.96 8.39 -15.05
N VAL A 88 1.22 8.50 -16.35
CA VAL A 88 2.20 9.43 -16.92
C VAL A 88 1.46 10.45 -17.78
N SER A 89 1.48 11.72 -17.37
CA SER A 89 0.82 12.80 -18.09
C SER A 89 1.66 13.31 -19.26
N ALA A 90 1.10 14.16 -20.12
CA ALA A 90 1.84 14.76 -21.24
C ALA A 90 3.09 15.56 -20.79
N GLY A 91 3.06 16.13 -19.59
CA GLY A 91 4.20 16.81 -18.97
C GLY A 91 5.14 15.90 -18.16
N GLY A 92 4.99 14.57 -18.28
CA GLY A 92 5.74 13.60 -17.49
C GLY A 92 5.02 13.13 -16.23
N MET A 93 5.71 12.31 -15.45
CA MET A 93 5.23 11.74 -14.20
C MET A 93 5.37 12.74 -13.05
N LYS A 94 4.23 13.12 -12.45
CA LYS A 94 4.18 13.89 -11.20
C LYS A 94 4.58 13.05 -10.00
N TYR A 95 4.93 13.67 -8.87
CA TYR A 95 5.36 12.97 -7.67
C TYR A 95 4.29 12.00 -7.15
N LYS A 96 3.02 12.41 -7.13
CA LYS A 96 1.91 11.48 -6.81
C LYS A 96 1.89 10.25 -7.73
N GLY A 97 2.11 10.43 -9.04
CA GLY A 97 2.17 9.33 -10.00
C GLY A 97 3.40 8.44 -9.79
N TYR A 98 4.54 9.02 -9.39
CA TYR A 98 5.76 8.31 -9.04
C TYR A 98 5.60 7.48 -7.75
N ASN A 99 5.03 8.07 -6.71
CA ASN A 99 4.74 7.38 -5.46
C ASN A 99 3.82 6.17 -5.70
N ILE A 100 2.77 6.33 -6.52
CA ILE A 100 1.93 5.21 -6.98
C ILE A 100 2.75 4.22 -7.82
N ALA A 101 3.60 4.68 -8.75
CA ALA A 101 4.41 3.78 -9.57
C ALA A 101 5.33 2.88 -8.74
N LEU A 102 5.87 3.36 -7.60
CA LEU A 102 6.64 2.52 -6.68
C LEU A 102 5.77 1.50 -5.95
N HIS A 103 4.56 1.88 -5.54
CA HIS A 103 3.58 0.95 -4.97
C HIS A 103 3.28 -0.18 -5.97
N GLU A 104 2.93 0.15 -7.21
CA GLU A 104 2.65 -0.85 -8.25
C GLU A 104 3.90 -1.67 -8.64
N LEU A 105 5.10 -1.08 -8.53
CA LEU A 105 6.35 -1.83 -8.68
C LEU A 105 6.49 -2.89 -7.59
N GLY A 106 6.16 -2.57 -6.34
CA GLY A 106 6.18 -3.54 -5.25
C GLY A 106 5.25 -4.74 -5.51
N HIS A 107 4.02 -4.49 -5.97
CA HIS A 107 3.12 -5.55 -6.40
C HIS A 107 3.69 -6.39 -7.55
N THR A 108 4.18 -5.76 -8.63
CA THR A 108 4.70 -6.52 -9.78
C THR A 108 5.96 -7.32 -9.45
N VAL A 109 6.81 -6.81 -8.55
CA VAL A 109 7.98 -7.55 -8.03
C VAL A 109 7.53 -8.74 -7.19
N GLU A 110 6.57 -8.55 -6.27
CA GLU A 110 5.96 -9.64 -5.49
C GLU A 110 5.38 -10.71 -6.41
N GLN A 111 4.46 -10.34 -7.30
CA GLN A 111 3.79 -11.23 -8.25
C GLN A 111 4.79 -11.99 -9.13
N THR A 112 5.91 -11.35 -9.51
CA THR A 112 6.95 -12.00 -10.31
C THR A 112 7.70 -13.06 -9.50
N PHE A 113 8.06 -12.76 -8.24
CA PHE A 113 8.71 -13.73 -7.36
C PHE A 113 7.78 -14.88 -6.98
N SER A 114 6.56 -14.57 -6.55
CA SER A 114 5.60 -15.56 -6.06
C SER A 114 5.14 -16.50 -7.19
N LEU A 115 5.17 -16.07 -8.45
CA LEU A 115 4.91 -16.93 -9.61
C LEU A 115 6.12 -17.77 -10.04
N ALA A 116 7.27 -17.14 -10.20
CA ALA A 116 8.41 -17.76 -10.88
C ALA A 116 9.39 -18.46 -9.94
N SER A 117 9.38 -18.13 -8.65
CA SER A 117 10.37 -18.62 -7.67
C SER A 117 9.76 -19.49 -6.56
N VAL A 118 8.43 -19.62 -6.49
CA VAL A 118 7.79 -20.58 -5.58
C VAL A 118 7.99 -22.02 -6.06
N ASP A 119 8.25 -22.92 -5.11
CA ASP A 119 8.52 -24.34 -5.39
C ASP A 119 7.32 -25.05 -6.02
N HIS A 120 6.12 -24.75 -5.52
CA HIS A 120 4.87 -25.37 -5.97
C HIS A 120 3.93 -24.31 -6.53
N TRP A 121 3.46 -24.51 -7.76
CA TRP A 121 2.56 -23.56 -8.42
C TRP A 121 1.25 -23.32 -7.65
N PHE A 122 0.76 -24.32 -6.90
CA PHE A 122 -0.42 -24.16 -6.04
C PHE A 122 -0.21 -23.19 -4.86
N LEU A 123 1.03 -22.83 -4.55
CA LEU A 123 1.39 -21.81 -3.56
C LEU A 123 1.71 -20.47 -4.23
N ASN A 124 1.40 -20.27 -5.51
CA ASN A 124 1.61 -19.00 -6.19
C ASN A 124 0.82 -17.86 -5.51
N GLY A 125 1.49 -16.73 -5.31
CA GLY A 125 0.96 -15.55 -4.66
C GLY A 125 1.18 -15.54 -3.14
N PRO A 126 0.79 -14.45 -2.46
CA PRO A 126 0.79 -14.36 -1.01
C PRO A 126 -0.56 -14.87 -0.43
N PRO A 127 -0.73 -14.93 0.90
CA PRO A 127 -1.95 -15.46 1.52
C PRO A 127 -3.25 -14.79 1.07
N ASN A 128 -3.26 -13.45 0.94
CA ASN A 128 -4.38 -12.64 0.47
C ASN A 128 -3.92 -11.22 0.08
N THR A 129 -4.86 -10.33 -0.23
CA THR A 129 -4.60 -8.95 -0.65
C THR A 129 -3.78 -8.17 0.38
N ALA A 130 -4.01 -8.38 1.68
CA ALA A 130 -3.31 -7.65 2.74
C ALA A 130 -1.79 -7.84 2.67
N PHE A 131 -1.33 -9.04 2.28
CA PHE A 131 0.09 -9.34 2.18
C PHE A 131 0.75 -8.75 0.93
N THR A 132 0.07 -8.76 -0.22
CA THR A 132 0.62 -8.09 -1.43
C THR A 132 0.63 -6.57 -1.24
N GLU A 133 -0.41 -5.98 -0.64
CA GLU A 133 -0.45 -4.57 -0.23
C GLU A 133 0.67 -4.24 0.75
N ALA A 134 0.89 -5.09 1.75
CA ALA A 134 1.97 -4.90 2.71
C ALA A 134 3.35 -4.82 2.04
N LEU A 135 3.62 -5.72 1.09
CA LEU A 135 4.85 -5.72 0.31
C LEU A 135 4.94 -4.47 -0.59
N ALA A 136 3.85 -4.07 -1.24
CA ALA A 136 3.78 -2.84 -2.04
C ALA A 136 4.03 -1.56 -1.23
N PHE A 137 3.46 -1.46 -0.02
CA PHE A 137 3.71 -0.34 0.88
C PHE A 137 5.19 -0.18 1.24
N THR A 138 5.94 -1.28 1.33
CA THR A 138 7.38 -1.20 1.63
C THR A 138 8.19 -0.56 0.50
N PHE A 139 7.74 -0.69 -0.76
CA PHE A 139 8.31 0.05 -1.89
C PHE A 139 7.88 1.52 -1.85
N GLN A 140 6.59 1.77 -1.62
CA GLN A 140 6.03 3.12 -1.58
C GLN A 140 6.67 3.99 -0.49
N ALA A 141 6.97 3.41 0.68
CA ALA A 141 7.63 4.09 1.79
C ALA A 141 9.08 4.52 1.50
N ARG A 142 9.71 3.99 0.44
CA ARG A 142 11.09 4.28 0.03
C ARG A 142 11.17 5.19 -1.19
N ASP A 143 10.08 5.85 -1.56
CA ASP A 143 10.01 6.70 -2.74
C ASP A 143 11.04 7.85 -2.72
N LEU A 144 11.19 8.56 -1.60
CA LEU A 144 12.19 9.64 -1.46
C LEU A 144 13.62 9.09 -1.47
N GLU A 145 13.86 7.94 -0.83
CA GLU A 145 15.15 7.25 -0.83
C GLU A 145 15.56 6.88 -2.27
N VAL A 146 14.64 6.27 -3.04
CA VAL A 146 14.88 5.91 -4.44
C VAL A 146 15.09 7.16 -5.30
N LEU A 147 14.40 8.26 -5.01
CA LEU A 147 14.64 9.54 -5.67
C LEU A 147 16.01 10.13 -5.38
N GLY A 148 16.67 9.71 -4.30
CA GLY A 148 17.92 10.29 -3.81
C GLY A 148 17.69 11.59 -3.03
N VAL A 149 16.47 11.81 -2.53
CA VAL A 149 16.12 12.94 -1.68
C VAL A 149 16.31 12.49 -0.23
N THR A 150 17.35 12.99 0.43
CA THR A 150 17.61 12.71 1.85
C THR A 150 16.58 13.43 2.71
N ALA A 151 15.69 12.66 3.34
CA ALA A 151 14.85 13.16 4.42
C ALA A 151 15.66 13.22 5.73
N ASP A 152 15.30 14.13 6.64
CA ASP A 152 15.81 14.09 8.02
C ASP A 152 15.38 12.76 8.66
N THR A 153 16.35 11.90 8.97
CA THR A 153 16.13 10.50 9.33
C THR A 153 15.43 10.31 10.68
N SER A 154 15.47 11.32 11.55
CA SER A 154 14.87 11.26 12.90
C SER A 154 13.37 11.55 12.87
N ASP A 155 12.97 12.61 12.17
CA ASP A 155 11.56 12.94 11.91
C ASP A 155 10.91 11.94 10.96
N SER A 156 11.66 11.40 9.99
CA SER A 156 11.13 10.47 8.99
C SER A 156 10.51 9.20 9.60
N ARG A 157 11.21 8.53 10.54
CA ARG A 157 10.69 7.31 11.20
C ARG A 157 9.54 7.60 12.16
N ARG A 158 9.54 8.76 12.82
CA ARG A 158 8.43 9.19 13.69
C ARG A 158 7.16 9.43 12.87
N ASN A 159 7.32 10.18 11.79
CA ASN A 159 6.23 10.53 10.88
C ASN A 159 5.71 9.30 10.15
N GLU A 160 6.58 8.35 9.79
CA GLU A 160 6.16 7.04 9.26
C GLU A 160 5.21 6.33 10.22
N ALA A 161 5.57 6.16 11.50
CA ALA A 161 4.72 5.46 12.46
C ALA A 161 3.35 6.14 12.66
N LEU A 162 3.34 7.47 12.81
CA LEU A 162 2.10 8.24 12.95
C LEU A 162 1.26 8.20 11.69
N GLY A 163 1.88 8.35 10.52
CA GLY A 163 1.22 8.33 9.22
C GLY A 163 0.64 6.96 8.89
N THR A 164 1.37 5.88 9.15
CA THR A 164 0.87 4.51 8.99
C THR A 164 -0.27 4.22 9.96
N LEU A 165 -0.19 4.66 11.22
CA LEU A 165 -1.29 4.50 12.17
C LEU A 165 -2.53 5.29 11.72
N TRP A 166 -2.34 6.53 11.25
CA TRP A 166 -3.43 7.38 10.77
C TRP A 166 -4.10 6.80 9.52
N ALA A 167 -3.32 6.30 8.56
CA ALA A 167 -3.83 5.62 7.37
C ALA A 167 -4.57 4.32 7.73
N ALA A 168 -4.02 3.51 8.64
CA ALA A 168 -4.68 2.30 9.13
C ALA A 168 -5.98 2.60 9.88
N TYR A 169 -6.03 3.71 10.63
CA TYR A 169 -7.22 4.17 11.33
C TYR A 169 -8.32 4.61 10.35
N GLU A 170 -7.97 5.39 9.32
CA GLU A 170 -8.91 5.81 8.27
C GLU A 170 -9.51 4.60 7.54
N ILE A 171 -8.68 3.77 6.91
CA ILE A 171 -9.14 2.66 6.10
C ILE A 171 -9.74 1.53 6.95
N GLY A 172 -9.38 1.46 8.24
CA GLY A 172 -10.01 0.58 9.22
C GLY A 172 -11.50 0.91 9.43
N GLY A 173 -11.87 2.18 9.45
CA GLY A 173 -13.28 2.59 9.47
C GLY A 173 -14.03 2.15 8.22
N VAL A 174 -13.41 2.35 7.06
CA VAL A 174 -13.99 1.93 5.77
C VAL A 174 -14.14 0.41 5.71
N ALA A 175 -13.18 -0.35 6.22
CA ALA A 175 -13.22 -1.81 6.33
C ALA A 175 -14.37 -2.30 7.21
N LEU A 176 -14.59 -1.68 8.38
CA LEU A 176 -15.71 -2.02 9.25
C LEU A 176 -17.06 -1.75 8.56
N MET A 177 -17.17 -0.61 7.88
CA MET A 177 -18.36 -0.27 7.08
C MET A 177 -18.58 -1.29 5.96
N ASP A 178 -17.54 -1.68 5.22
CA ASP A 178 -17.61 -2.71 4.16
C ASP A 178 -18.16 -4.03 4.71
N MET A 179 -17.61 -4.52 5.83
CA MET A 179 -18.10 -5.73 6.51
C MET A 179 -19.57 -5.62 6.92
N MET A 180 -20.00 -4.46 7.43
CA MET A 180 -21.39 -4.22 7.80
C MET A 180 -22.33 -4.23 6.57
N VAL A 181 -21.91 -3.62 5.47
CA VAL A 181 -22.67 -3.62 4.20
C VAL A 181 -22.82 -5.03 3.65
N TRP A 182 -21.76 -5.85 3.69
CA TRP A 182 -21.83 -7.24 3.26
C TRP A 182 -22.76 -8.07 4.14
N ASN A 183 -22.67 -7.95 5.47
CA ASN A 183 -23.59 -8.60 6.39
C ASN A 183 -25.05 -8.20 6.11
N TRP A 184 -25.29 -6.91 5.83
CA TRP A 184 -26.62 -6.43 5.46
C TRP A 184 -27.09 -7.02 4.14
N LEU A 185 -26.26 -7.08 3.09
CA LEU A 185 -26.59 -7.69 1.81
C LEU A 185 -26.95 -9.18 1.94
N TYR A 186 -26.19 -9.95 2.73
CA TYR A 186 -26.52 -11.35 3.00
C TYR A 186 -27.88 -11.53 3.68
N ALA A 187 -28.29 -10.59 4.52
CA ALA A 187 -29.61 -10.59 5.15
C ALA A 187 -30.74 -10.06 4.24
N HIS A 188 -30.40 -9.40 3.12
CA HIS A 188 -31.35 -8.73 2.22
C HIS A 188 -31.05 -9.09 0.75
N ALA A 189 -31.14 -10.37 0.41
CA ALA A 189 -30.79 -10.89 -0.92
C ALA A 189 -31.57 -10.24 -2.08
N ASP A 190 -32.78 -9.72 -1.82
CA ASP A 190 -33.63 -9.06 -2.82
C ASP A 190 -33.52 -7.52 -2.80
N ALA A 191 -32.49 -6.97 -2.14
CA ALA A 191 -32.31 -5.53 -2.02
C ALA A 191 -32.17 -4.85 -3.39
N SER A 192 -32.92 -3.76 -3.58
CA SER A 192 -32.74 -2.85 -4.71
C SER A 192 -31.47 -1.99 -4.54
N PRO A 193 -30.91 -1.44 -5.63
CA PRO A 193 -29.79 -0.50 -5.55
C PRO A 193 -30.04 0.70 -4.64
N ALA A 194 -31.28 1.19 -4.57
CA ALA A 194 -31.64 2.29 -3.68
C ALA A 194 -31.56 1.88 -2.19
N GLN A 195 -32.01 0.67 -1.86
CA GLN A 195 -31.88 0.14 -0.50
C GLN A 195 -30.43 -0.11 -0.11
N LEU A 196 -29.61 -0.62 -1.04
CA LEU A 196 -28.17 -0.78 -0.81
C LEU A 196 -27.49 0.57 -0.53
N ARG A 197 -27.81 1.62 -1.31
CA ARG A 197 -27.28 2.96 -1.06
C ARG A 197 -27.58 3.42 0.37
N GLU A 198 -28.83 3.31 0.82
CA GLU A 198 -29.20 3.72 2.18
C GLU A 198 -28.51 2.87 3.26
N ALA A 199 -28.32 1.57 3.01
CA ALA A 199 -27.56 0.68 3.90
C ALA A 199 -26.08 1.09 4.02
N VAL A 200 -25.43 1.45 2.90
CA VAL A 200 -24.05 1.97 2.89
C VAL A 200 -23.95 3.26 3.68
N LEU A 201 -24.83 4.22 3.45
CA LEU A 201 -24.81 5.49 4.17
C LEU A 201 -25.12 5.30 5.68
N ALA A 202 -26.01 4.37 6.02
CA ALA A 202 -26.29 4.02 7.41
C ALA A 202 -25.07 3.41 8.10
N ALA A 203 -24.41 2.44 7.47
CA ALA A 203 -23.18 1.84 7.99
C ALA A 203 -22.07 2.89 8.17
N ALA A 204 -21.90 3.81 7.22
CA ALA A 204 -20.92 4.89 7.31
C ALA A 204 -21.15 5.76 8.54
N ARG A 205 -22.41 6.19 8.77
CA ARG A 205 -22.78 6.99 9.94
C ARG A 205 -22.59 6.23 11.26
N GLU A 206 -22.94 4.94 11.28
CA GLU A 206 -22.78 4.09 12.47
C GLU A 206 -21.31 3.94 12.87
N VAL A 207 -20.45 3.56 11.92
CA VAL A 207 -18.99 3.46 12.16
C VAL A 207 -18.39 4.81 12.54
N TRP A 208 -18.79 5.89 11.86
CA TRP A 208 -18.33 7.23 12.18
C TRP A 208 -18.68 7.62 13.61
N ASN A 209 -19.94 7.49 13.99
CA ASN A 209 -20.42 7.84 15.33
C ASN A 209 -19.71 7.03 16.42
N GLN A 210 -19.38 5.77 16.15
CA GLN A 210 -18.75 4.91 17.15
C GLN A 210 -17.26 5.19 17.32
N TYR A 211 -16.53 5.37 16.22
CA TYR A 211 -15.06 5.39 16.25
C TYR A 211 -14.47 6.77 15.97
N PHE A 212 -15.09 7.57 15.11
CA PHE A 212 -14.51 8.82 14.60
C PHE A 212 -15.08 10.07 15.27
N GLU A 213 -16.38 10.12 15.59
CA GLU A 213 -17.02 11.27 16.25
C GLU A 213 -16.34 11.69 17.56
N PRO A 214 -15.90 10.77 18.44
CA PRO A 214 -15.19 11.16 19.66
C PRO A 214 -13.83 11.83 19.43
N VAL A 215 -13.26 11.70 18.23
CA VAL A 215 -11.90 12.18 17.87
C VAL A 215 -11.95 13.36 16.89
N LEU A 216 -12.77 13.25 15.85
CA LEU A 216 -12.88 14.18 14.72
C LEU A 216 -14.18 15.01 14.75
N GLY A 217 -15.10 14.72 15.68
CA GLY A 217 -16.37 15.41 15.81
C GLY A 217 -17.38 15.07 14.71
N SER A 218 -18.44 15.88 14.66
CA SER A 218 -19.59 15.79 13.73
C SER A 218 -20.29 14.43 13.72
N LYS A 219 -21.44 14.38 14.40
CA LYS A 219 -22.32 13.22 14.35
C LYS A 219 -22.90 13.01 12.95
N ASP A 220 -23.18 11.75 12.61
CA ASP A 220 -23.89 11.31 11.41
C ASP A 220 -23.15 11.67 10.10
N CYS A 221 -21.82 11.56 10.10
CA CYS A 221 -21.00 11.79 8.93
C CYS A 221 -20.93 10.56 8.00
N GLU A 222 -20.97 10.81 6.68
CA GLU A 222 -21.00 9.76 5.64
C GLU A 222 -19.67 9.63 4.88
N LEU A 223 -18.61 10.31 5.31
CA LEU A 223 -17.35 10.40 4.55
C LEU A 223 -16.72 9.04 4.22
N LEU A 224 -16.88 8.04 5.09
CA LEU A 224 -16.36 6.68 4.87
C LEU A 224 -16.97 5.99 3.63
N ALA A 225 -18.16 6.42 3.19
CA ALA A 225 -18.86 5.86 2.02
C ALA A 225 -18.25 6.31 0.66
N ILE A 226 -17.15 7.07 0.66
CA ILE A 226 -16.51 7.57 -0.57
C ILE A 226 -15.89 6.45 -1.44
N TYR A 227 -15.55 5.31 -0.84
CA TYR A 227 -14.87 4.22 -1.53
C TYR A 227 -15.86 3.33 -2.28
N SER A 228 -15.88 3.45 -3.61
CA SER A 228 -16.73 2.61 -4.48
C SER A 228 -16.43 1.12 -4.37
N HIS A 229 -15.24 0.75 -3.89
CA HIS A 229 -14.82 -0.64 -3.68
C HIS A 229 -15.79 -1.41 -2.79
N THR A 230 -16.44 -0.75 -1.82
CA THR A 230 -17.50 -1.36 -0.97
C THR A 230 -18.61 -2.01 -1.80
N VAL A 231 -18.87 -1.46 -3.00
CA VAL A 231 -19.91 -1.98 -3.91
C VAL A 231 -19.31 -2.86 -5.00
N THR A 232 -18.12 -2.52 -5.51
CA THR A 232 -17.57 -3.19 -6.70
C THR A 232 -16.69 -4.40 -6.40
N ASN A 233 -16.15 -4.53 -5.18
CA ASN A 233 -15.20 -5.57 -4.81
C ASN A 233 -15.54 -6.18 -3.43
N PRO A 234 -15.93 -7.46 -3.36
CA PRO A 234 -16.38 -8.06 -2.11
C PRO A 234 -15.28 -8.19 -1.07
N LEU A 235 -15.53 -7.66 0.14
CA LEU A 235 -14.64 -7.74 1.31
C LEU A 235 -13.20 -7.26 1.07
N TYR A 236 -13.01 -6.41 0.05
CA TYR A 236 -11.70 -5.96 -0.41
C TYR A 236 -11.05 -4.97 0.56
N LEU A 237 -11.84 -4.08 1.16
CA LEU A 237 -11.32 -2.99 1.98
C LEU A 237 -10.83 -3.49 3.35
N SER A 238 -11.31 -4.66 3.79
CA SER A 238 -10.88 -5.29 5.04
C SER A 238 -9.40 -5.70 5.06
N ASP A 239 -8.80 -5.90 3.87
CA ASP A 239 -7.40 -6.28 3.75
C ASP A 239 -6.43 -5.10 3.90
N TYR A 240 -6.84 -3.86 3.61
CA TYR A 240 -5.97 -2.67 3.67
C TYR A 240 -5.47 -2.30 5.07
N PRO A 241 -6.31 -2.25 6.13
CA PRO A 241 -5.80 -1.96 7.47
C PRO A 241 -4.83 -3.05 7.93
N LEU A 242 -5.08 -4.31 7.56
CA LEU A 242 -4.13 -5.41 7.79
C LEU A 242 -2.85 -5.21 6.99
N GLY A 243 -2.93 -4.75 5.74
CA GLY A 243 -1.78 -4.41 4.91
C GLY A 243 -0.87 -3.37 5.56
N HIS A 244 -1.43 -2.32 6.16
CA HIS A 244 -0.65 -1.35 6.94
C HIS A 244 0.01 -1.95 8.19
N ILE A 245 -0.73 -2.76 8.96
CA ILE A 245 -0.21 -3.43 10.15
C ILE A 245 0.94 -4.38 9.77
N ILE A 246 0.74 -5.21 8.75
CA ILE A 246 1.73 -6.16 8.25
C ILE A 246 2.94 -5.42 7.70
N ALA A 247 2.74 -4.38 6.87
CA ALA A 247 3.83 -3.57 6.30
C ALA A 247 4.72 -2.99 7.40
N TYR A 248 4.13 -2.41 8.44
CA TYR A 248 4.88 -1.86 9.56
C TYR A 248 5.65 -2.97 10.31
N GLN A 249 5.00 -4.11 10.54
CA GLN A 249 5.58 -5.23 11.25
C GLN A 249 6.75 -5.88 10.49
N ILE A 250 6.65 -6.04 9.17
CA ILE A 250 7.75 -6.56 8.33
C ILE A 250 8.83 -5.51 8.08
N GLY A 251 8.47 -4.21 8.13
CA GLY A 251 9.38 -3.08 7.95
C GLY A 251 10.60 -3.14 8.88
N ALA A 252 10.41 -3.63 10.11
CA ALA A 252 11.50 -3.82 11.07
C ALA A 252 12.59 -4.82 10.61
N ARG A 253 12.27 -5.75 9.70
CA ARG A 253 13.23 -6.68 9.08
C ARG A 253 13.79 -6.18 7.75
N LEU A 254 13.21 -5.13 7.16
CA LEU A 254 13.57 -4.61 5.84
C LEU A 254 14.57 -3.43 5.95
N SER A 255 15.70 -3.64 6.62
CA SER A 255 16.73 -2.59 6.74
C SER A 255 17.40 -2.24 5.41
N ALA A 256 17.90 -1.00 5.32
CA ALA A 256 18.68 -0.53 4.18
C ALA A 256 19.88 -1.48 3.92
N GLY A 257 20.05 -1.90 2.67
CA GLY A 257 21.11 -2.84 2.25
C GLY A 257 20.70 -4.32 2.24
N GLU A 258 19.65 -4.72 2.97
CA GLU A 258 19.13 -6.10 2.95
C GLU A 258 17.71 -6.22 2.35
N PHE A 259 17.07 -5.09 2.07
CA PHE A 259 15.70 -5.01 1.57
C PHE A 259 15.43 -5.99 0.42
N GLY A 260 16.21 -5.96 -0.67
CA GLY A 260 15.97 -6.83 -1.81
C GLY A 260 16.03 -8.32 -1.48
N ARG A 261 17.00 -8.73 -0.63
CA ARG A 261 17.16 -10.12 -0.18
C ARG A 261 15.98 -10.57 0.68
N GLU A 262 15.59 -9.77 1.65
CA GLU A 262 14.48 -10.09 2.55
C GLU A 262 13.11 -10.01 1.86
N PHE A 263 12.94 -9.07 0.91
CA PHE A 263 11.75 -8.98 0.08
C PHE A 263 11.58 -10.25 -0.76
N GLU A 264 12.63 -10.69 -1.47
CA GLU A 264 12.61 -11.94 -2.24
C GLU A 264 12.25 -13.13 -1.34
N ARG A 265 12.88 -13.25 -0.17
CA ARG A 265 12.59 -14.33 0.79
C ARG A 265 11.12 -14.33 1.23
N MET A 266 10.54 -13.16 1.48
CA MET A 266 9.13 -13.04 1.90
C MET A 266 8.15 -13.29 0.76
N ALA A 267 8.43 -12.76 -0.43
CA ALA A 267 7.60 -12.94 -1.62
C ALA A 267 7.58 -14.40 -2.13
N THR A 268 8.52 -15.24 -1.70
CA THR A 268 8.63 -16.65 -2.08
C THR A 268 8.06 -17.64 -1.07
N ILE A 269 7.52 -17.17 0.07
CA ILE A 269 6.86 -18.04 1.06
C ILE A 269 5.63 -18.74 0.47
N GLY A 270 4.92 -18.06 -0.43
CA GLY A 270 3.74 -18.58 -1.11
C GLY A 270 2.42 -18.41 -0.35
N ALA A 271 1.35 -18.87 -0.98
CA ALA A 271 -0.04 -18.73 -0.55
C ALA A 271 -0.39 -19.71 0.58
N VAL A 272 0.27 -19.53 1.72
CA VAL A 272 0.01 -20.26 2.97
C VAL A 272 -0.95 -19.50 3.87
N THR A 273 -1.28 -20.03 5.05
CA THR A 273 -2.13 -19.28 6.01
C THR A 273 -1.44 -17.99 6.47
N PRO A 274 -2.20 -16.91 6.75
CA PRO A 274 -1.62 -15.65 7.24
C PRO A 274 -0.67 -15.80 8.43
N ASP A 275 -1.02 -16.64 9.41
CA ASP A 275 -0.19 -16.91 10.58
C ASP A 275 1.12 -17.64 10.23
N LEU A 276 1.06 -18.65 9.36
CA LEU A 276 2.26 -19.37 8.91
C LEU A 276 3.17 -18.44 8.10
N TRP A 277 2.60 -17.60 7.24
CA TRP A 277 3.37 -16.62 6.48
C TRP A 277 4.12 -15.67 7.41
N MET A 278 3.43 -15.07 8.38
CA MET A 278 4.05 -14.12 9.33
C MET A 278 5.10 -14.76 10.23
N ARG A 279 4.86 -15.98 10.72
CA ARG A 279 5.88 -16.72 11.49
C ARG A 279 7.12 -17.01 10.64
N THR A 280 6.94 -17.33 9.37
CA THR A 280 8.06 -17.58 8.44
C THR A 280 8.79 -16.28 8.07
N ALA A 281 8.05 -15.19 7.87
CA ALA A 281 8.59 -13.89 7.50
C ALA A 281 9.32 -13.21 8.68
N VAL A 282 8.70 -13.13 9.85
CA VAL A 282 9.18 -12.30 10.97
C VAL A 282 9.18 -13.00 12.33
N GLY A 283 8.73 -14.24 12.42
CA GLY A 283 8.79 -15.08 13.64
C GLY A 283 7.61 -14.94 14.60
N VAL A 284 6.65 -14.07 14.31
CA VAL A 284 5.52 -13.73 15.19
C VAL A 284 4.22 -13.58 14.38
N PRO A 285 3.04 -13.80 14.97
CA PRO A 285 1.75 -13.60 14.28
C PRO A 285 1.51 -12.13 13.90
N ILE A 286 0.49 -11.87 13.07
CA ILE A 286 0.02 -10.49 12.80
C ILE A 286 -0.37 -9.83 14.12
N SER A 287 0.14 -8.63 14.37
CA SER A 287 -0.17 -7.89 15.60
C SER A 287 -0.02 -6.37 15.38
N PRO A 288 -1.01 -5.54 15.75
CA PRO A 288 -0.89 -4.08 15.65
C PRO A 288 0.09 -3.47 16.67
N GLU A 289 0.58 -4.25 17.63
CA GLU A 289 1.38 -3.79 18.77
C GLU A 289 2.64 -3.05 18.35
N ALA A 290 3.32 -3.50 17.29
CA ALA A 290 4.50 -2.84 16.77
C ALA A 290 4.18 -1.41 16.28
N LEU A 291 3.10 -1.25 15.52
CA LEU A 291 2.65 0.04 15.00
C LEU A 291 2.19 0.96 16.13
N ILE A 292 1.41 0.44 17.08
CA ILE A 292 0.95 1.21 18.25
C ILE A 292 2.13 1.66 19.12
N ALA A 293 3.11 0.79 19.36
CA ALA A 293 4.30 1.13 20.14
C ALA A 293 5.15 2.19 19.42
N GLY A 294 5.33 2.06 18.10
CA GLY A 294 6.02 3.05 17.27
C GLY A 294 5.36 4.42 17.31
N ALA A 295 4.03 4.46 17.17
CA ALA A 295 3.27 5.70 17.25
C ALA A 295 3.33 6.34 18.66
N ARG A 296 3.24 5.55 19.73
CA ARG A 296 3.41 6.04 21.11
C ARG A 296 4.78 6.64 21.34
N ALA A 297 5.84 5.98 20.86
CA ALA A 297 7.20 6.51 20.95
C ALA A 297 7.35 7.81 20.15
N ALA A 298 6.75 7.90 18.96
CA ALA A 298 6.75 9.11 18.15
C ALA A 298 6.02 10.28 18.83
N LEU A 299 4.90 10.03 19.50
CA LEU A 299 4.18 11.04 20.29
C LEU A 299 4.98 11.50 21.52
N ALA A 300 5.57 10.57 22.26
CA ALA A 300 6.37 10.89 23.45
C ALA A 300 7.61 11.74 23.11
N ALA A 301 8.20 11.55 21.93
CA ALA A 301 9.32 12.35 21.46
C ALA A 301 8.90 13.74 20.92
N ALA A 302 7.60 14.00 20.74
CA ALA A 302 7.07 15.28 20.28
C ALA A 302 6.69 16.23 21.43
N GLN A 303 6.64 15.71 22.67
CA GLN A 303 6.33 16.43 23.90
C GLN A 303 7.59 16.94 24.58
#